data_AF-W9XDE1-F1
#
_entry.id   AF-W9XDE1-F1
#
_cell.length_a   1.000
_cell.length_b   1.000
_cell.length_c   1.000
_cell.angle_alpha   90.00
_cell.angle_beta   90.00
_cell.angle_gamma   90.00
#
_symmetry.space_group_name_H-M   'P 1'
#
loop_
_entity.id
_entity.type
_entity.pdbx_description
1 polymer ?
#
loop_
_entity_poly.entity_id
_entity_poly.type
_entity_poly.pdbx_seq_one_letter_code
_entity_poly.pdbx_strand_id
1 'polypeptide(L)'
;MLWLDVLQEAEEIDRRFEEWERSLTGRWLPMTTIHTISNALEVTVDFYSDVQVGKVWNQYRCARIVLHELIFEIVENLVCICTSIREGVVPKVQRSAQTINTLLSAICNSIPFHLQRVDSKGDLVAQTVQRVLGGEHLLWPLDVVLHSRWSNSSQPTQARKALEEIGTSLGLKQASKAIQQKQELPTVLVGQDFHARLPTVSWRA
;
A
#
# COMPACT_ATOMS: atom_id res chain seq x y z
N MET A 1 -27.71 -12.38 3.63
CA MET A 1 -27.49 -12.14 5.07
C MET A 1 -26.00 -12.17 5.36
N LEU A 2 -25.31 -13.32 5.24
CA LEU A 2 -23.86 -13.47 5.50
C LEU A 2 -22.95 -12.34 4.95
N TRP A 3 -23.03 -11.97 3.67
CA TRP A 3 -22.15 -10.95 3.08
C TRP A 3 -22.34 -9.52 3.60
N LEU A 4 -23.54 -9.16 4.05
CA LEU A 4 -23.79 -7.84 4.65
C LEU A 4 -23.20 -7.78 6.05
N ASP A 5 -23.31 -8.88 6.80
CA ASP A 5 -22.70 -9.01 8.13
C ASP A 5 -21.17 -8.92 8.03
N VAL A 6 -20.55 -9.64 7.07
CA VAL A 6 -19.10 -9.55 6.81
C VAL A 6 -18.68 -8.14 6.40
N LEU A 7 -19.47 -7.44 5.56
CA LEU A 7 -19.17 -6.05 5.19
C LEU A 7 -19.16 -5.14 6.41
N GLN A 8 -20.15 -5.28 7.29
CA GLN A 8 -20.24 -4.48 8.52
C GLN A 8 -19.07 -4.77 9.47
N GLU A 9 -18.67 -6.04 9.62
CA GLU A 9 -17.50 -6.41 10.40
C GLU A 9 -16.21 -5.79 9.84
N ALA A 10 -16.03 -5.82 8.51
CA ALA A 10 -14.88 -5.21 7.87
C ALA A 10 -14.83 -3.68 8.07
N GLU A 11 -15.99 -3.01 8.01
CA GLU A 11 -16.10 -1.57 8.29
C GLU A 11 -15.77 -1.23 9.75
N GLU A 12 -16.15 -2.09 10.70
CA GLU A 12 -15.80 -1.91 12.11
C GLU A 12 -14.29 -2.10 12.35
N ILE A 13 -13.66 -3.03 11.65
CA ILE A 13 -12.19 -3.19 11.69
C ILE A 13 -11.52 -1.92 11.13
N ASP A 14 -12.01 -1.36 10.03
CA ASP A 14 -11.46 -0.12 9.46
C ASP A 14 -11.61 1.06 10.43
N ARG A 15 -12.75 1.17 11.10
CA ARG A 15 -13.00 2.18 12.14
C ARG A 15 -11.96 2.09 13.27
N ARG A 16 -11.61 0.88 13.71
CA ARG A 16 -10.58 0.65 14.73
C ARG A 16 -9.18 1.04 14.25
N PHE A 17 -8.87 0.85 12.97
CA PHE A 17 -7.63 1.36 12.38
C PHE A 17 -7.58 2.90 12.43
N GLU A 18 -8.67 3.58 12.05
CA GLU A 18 -8.77 5.05 12.14
C GLU A 18 -8.67 5.55 13.58
N GLU A 19 -9.24 4.84 14.55
CA GLU A 19 -9.12 5.17 15.97
C GLU A 19 -7.70 5.03 16.48
N TRP A 20 -7.02 3.94 16.12
CA TRP A 20 -5.62 3.74 16.47
C TRP A 20 -4.78 4.90 15.94
N GLU A 21 -4.90 5.26 14.67
CA GLU A 21 -4.18 6.37 14.06
C GLU A 21 -4.43 7.70 14.79
N ARG A 22 -5.70 8.01 15.11
CA ARG A 22 -6.08 9.22 15.86
C ARG A 22 -5.59 9.24 17.31
N SER A 23 -5.31 8.08 17.89
CA SER A 23 -4.81 7.97 19.28
C SER A 23 -3.30 8.23 19.40
N LEU A 24 -2.57 8.23 18.28
CA LEU A 24 -1.11 8.39 18.29
C LEU A 24 -0.70 9.83 18.61
N THR A 25 0.40 9.97 19.34
CA THR A 25 0.95 11.28 19.74
C THR A 25 2.48 11.28 19.71
N GLY A 26 3.07 12.47 19.62
CA GLY A 26 4.51 12.69 19.75
C GLY A 26 5.34 11.89 18.74
N ARG A 27 6.27 11.07 19.24
CA ARG A 27 7.25 10.31 18.43
C ARG A 27 6.62 9.33 17.42
N TRP A 28 5.34 9.00 17.60
CA TRP A 28 4.62 8.05 16.75
C TRP A 28 4.01 8.68 15.52
N LEU A 29 3.91 10.02 15.43
CA LEU A 29 3.35 10.66 14.25
C LEU A 29 4.36 10.62 13.08
N PRO A 30 3.93 10.30 11.85
CA PRO A 30 4.76 10.51 10.67
C PRO A 30 5.02 11.99 10.49
N MET A 31 6.23 12.32 10.04
CA MET A 31 6.57 13.67 9.61
C MET A 31 6.79 13.64 8.10
N THR A 32 6.50 14.75 7.44
CA THR A 32 6.62 14.86 5.98
C THR A 32 7.46 16.08 5.64
N THR A 33 8.37 15.91 4.69
CA THR A 33 9.18 16.98 4.10
C THR A 33 9.14 16.88 2.57
N ILE A 34 9.47 17.97 1.90
CA ILE A 34 9.56 18.02 0.44
C ILE A 34 11.01 18.30 0.08
N HIS A 35 11.59 17.43 -0.75
CA HIS A 35 12.94 17.62 -1.29
C HIS A 35 12.89 17.89 -2.78
N THR A 36 13.66 18.89 -3.22
CA THR A 36 13.89 19.19 -4.64
C THR A 36 15.12 18.44 -5.12
N ILE A 37 14.95 17.42 -5.95
CA ILE A 37 16.07 16.59 -6.46
C ILE A 37 16.68 17.22 -7.73
N SER A 38 15.85 17.90 -8.52
CA SER A 38 16.24 18.68 -9.69
C SER A 38 15.29 19.87 -9.85
N ASN A 39 15.64 20.86 -10.68
CA ASN A 39 14.87 22.11 -10.87
C ASN A 39 13.40 21.93 -11.30
N ALA A 40 12.90 20.71 -11.46
CA ALA A 40 11.53 20.41 -11.85
C ALA A 40 10.89 19.25 -11.06
N LEU A 41 11.60 18.60 -10.13
CA LEU A 41 11.08 17.42 -9.42
C LEU A 41 11.16 17.59 -7.91
N GLU A 42 9.99 17.86 -7.34
CA GLU A 42 9.73 17.80 -5.91
C GLU A 42 9.29 16.38 -5.53
N VAL A 43 9.87 15.87 -4.44
CA VAL A 43 9.53 14.55 -3.90
C VAL A 43 9.13 14.72 -2.45
N THR A 44 7.90 14.31 -2.15
CA THR A 44 7.39 14.18 -0.79
C THR A 44 8.01 12.96 -0.13
N VAL A 45 8.55 13.15 1.08
CA VAL A 45 9.18 12.09 1.86
C VAL A 45 8.58 12.05 3.25
N ASP A 46 8.18 10.85 3.67
CA ASP A 46 7.76 10.59 5.04
C ASP A 46 8.95 10.04 5.84
N PHE A 47 9.19 10.64 7.01
CA PHE A 47 10.22 10.25 7.96
C PHE A 47 9.64 10.09 9.36
N TYR A 48 10.39 9.40 10.23
CA TYR A 48 9.90 8.95 11.53
C TYR A 48 10.99 9.10 12.58
N SER A 49 10.60 9.05 13.85
CA SER A 49 11.54 9.10 14.98
C SER A 49 12.60 7.99 14.92
N ASP A 50 12.23 6.81 14.43
CA ASP A 50 13.14 5.70 14.15
C ASP A 50 12.54 4.70 13.14
N VAL A 51 13.38 3.77 12.66
CA VAL A 51 13.00 2.77 11.63
C VAL A 51 11.91 1.79 12.09
N GLN A 52 11.76 1.54 13.40
CA GLN A 52 10.71 0.67 13.93
C GLN A 52 9.36 1.38 13.89
N VAL A 53 9.31 2.68 14.18
CA VAL A 53 8.09 3.48 14.01
C VAL A 53 7.66 3.48 12.54
N GLY A 54 8.59 3.70 11.61
CA GLY A 54 8.32 3.60 10.17
C GLY A 54 7.79 2.22 9.76
N LYS A 55 8.35 1.14 10.32
CA LYS A 55 7.87 -0.24 10.10
C LYS A 55 6.42 -0.41 10.55
N VAL A 56 6.08 0.02 11.76
CA VAL A 56 4.72 -0.10 12.31
C VAL A 56 3.72 0.65 11.43
N TRP A 57 4.07 1.85 10.97
CA TRP A 57 3.25 2.60 10.02
C TRP A 57 3.03 1.86 8.70
N ASN A 58 4.09 1.30 8.12
CA ASN A 58 3.95 0.54 6.89
C ASN A 58 3.16 -0.76 7.09
N GLN A 59 3.27 -1.43 8.24
CA GLN A 59 2.42 -2.58 8.57
C GLN A 59 0.95 -2.21 8.71
N TYR A 60 0.65 -1.09 9.40
CA TYR A 60 -0.69 -0.51 9.47
C TYR A 60 -1.26 -0.23 8.08
N ARG A 61 -0.51 0.47 7.22
CA ARG A 61 -0.93 0.79 5.85
C ARG A 61 -1.22 -0.46 5.04
N CYS A 62 -0.35 -1.46 5.10
CA CYS A 62 -0.55 -2.72 4.37
C CYS A 62 -1.80 -3.47 4.85
N ALA A 63 -1.99 -3.60 6.17
CA ALA A 63 -3.16 -4.27 6.72
C ALA A 63 -4.47 -3.56 6.31
N ARG A 64 -4.47 -2.22 6.34
CA ARG A 64 -5.62 -1.41 5.96
C ARG A 64 -5.89 -1.44 4.45
N ILE A 65 -4.85 -1.51 3.60
CA ILE A 65 -4.99 -1.74 2.15
C ILE A 65 -5.67 -3.10 1.89
N VAL A 66 -5.16 -4.18 2.50
CA VAL A 66 -5.72 -5.53 2.34
C VAL A 66 -7.19 -5.56 2.79
N LEU A 67 -7.52 -4.89 3.89
CA LEU A 67 -8.89 -4.77 4.36
C LEU A 67 -9.80 -4.06 3.34
N HIS A 68 -9.36 -2.94 2.77
CA HIS A 68 -10.16 -2.24 1.76
C HIS A 68 -10.26 -3.00 0.43
N GLU A 69 -9.25 -3.77 0.05
CA GLU A 69 -9.34 -4.67 -1.11
C GLU A 69 -10.37 -5.78 -0.87
N LEU A 70 -10.44 -6.31 0.35
CA LEU A 70 -11.47 -7.27 0.78
C LEU A 70 -12.88 -6.64 0.82
N ILE A 71 -13.02 -5.42 1.38
CA ILE A 71 -14.28 -4.67 1.37
C ILE A 71 -14.79 -4.52 -0.08
N PHE A 72 -13.89 -4.20 -1.01
CA PHE A 72 -14.26 -4.08 -2.41
C PHE A 72 -14.72 -5.42 -2.99
N GLU A 73 -14.01 -6.52 -2.72
CA GLU A 73 -14.43 -7.86 -3.17
C GLU A 73 -15.80 -8.27 -2.61
N ILE A 74 -16.08 -7.97 -1.33
CA ILE A 74 -17.39 -8.20 -0.72
C ILE A 74 -18.47 -7.40 -1.45
N VAL A 75 -18.21 -6.13 -1.74
CA VAL A 75 -19.13 -5.25 -2.46
C VAL A 75 -19.38 -5.73 -3.89
N GLU A 76 -18.35 -6.17 -4.62
CA GLU A 76 -18.50 -6.75 -5.95
C GLU A 76 -19.43 -7.97 -5.93
N ASN A 77 -19.19 -8.90 -5.01
CA ASN A 77 -20.02 -10.09 -4.84
C ASN A 77 -21.48 -9.72 -4.49
N LEU A 78 -21.67 -8.76 -3.60
CA LEU A 78 -22.99 -8.26 -3.21
C LEU A 78 -23.74 -7.70 -4.43
N VAL A 79 -23.10 -6.86 -5.25
CA VAL A 79 -23.72 -6.28 -6.46
C VAL A 79 -23.98 -7.35 -7.53
N CYS A 80 -23.13 -8.36 -7.66
CA CYS A 80 -23.36 -9.50 -8.55
C CYS A 80 -24.63 -10.28 -8.15
N ILE A 81 -24.87 -10.46 -6.85
CA ILE A 81 -26.03 -11.18 -6.33
C ILE A 81 -27.30 -10.31 -6.40
N CYS A 82 -27.18 -9.02 -6.09
CA CYS A 82 -28.29 -8.09 -6.05
C CYS A 82 -27.91 -6.77 -6.72
N THR A 83 -28.32 -6.56 -7.96
CA THR A 83 -27.94 -5.35 -8.70
C THR A 83 -28.55 -4.06 -8.13
N SER A 84 -29.70 -4.17 -7.44
CA SER A 84 -30.42 -3.02 -6.86
C SER A 84 -29.66 -2.28 -5.76
N ILE A 85 -28.72 -2.94 -5.08
CA ILE A 85 -27.92 -2.29 -4.02
C ILE A 85 -26.75 -1.47 -4.55
N ARG A 86 -26.48 -1.52 -5.87
CA ARG A 86 -25.33 -0.87 -6.52
C ARG A 86 -25.20 0.60 -6.14
N GLU A 87 -26.27 1.38 -6.25
CA GLU A 87 -26.24 2.82 -5.98
C GLU A 87 -25.86 3.13 -4.53
N GLY A 88 -26.30 2.29 -3.57
CA GLY A 88 -25.99 2.46 -2.16
C GLY A 88 -24.54 2.14 -1.78
N VAL A 89 -23.84 1.32 -2.57
CA VAL A 89 -22.45 0.90 -2.28
C VAL A 89 -21.39 1.68 -3.06
N VAL A 90 -21.77 2.42 -4.12
CA VAL A 90 -20.83 3.27 -4.90
C VAL A 90 -20.01 4.22 -4.01
N PRO A 91 -20.58 4.94 -3.03
CA PRO A 91 -19.78 5.81 -2.15
C PRO A 91 -18.76 5.03 -1.32
N LYS A 92 -19.08 3.81 -0.88
CA LYS A 92 -18.19 2.94 -0.11
C LYS A 92 -17.00 2.49 -0.95
N VAL A 93 -17.26 2.16 -2.22
CA VAL A 93 -16.23 1.81 -3.21
C VAL A 93 -15.29 3.00 -3.46
N GLN A 94 -15.84 4.19 -3.68
CA GLN A 94 -15.04 5.40 -3.92
C GLN A 94 -14.16 5.74 -2.71
N ARG A 95 -14.72 5.67 -1.48
CA ARG A 95 -13.96 5.87 -0.24
C ARG A 95 -12.83 4.86 -0.12
N SER A 96 -13.10 3.57 -0.32
CA SER A 96 -12.08 2.52 -0.22
C SER A 96 -10.96 2.72 -1.25
N ALA A 97 -11.30 3.06 -2.50
CA ALA A 97 -10.32 3.36 -3.53
C ALA A 97 -9.43 4.57 -3.19
N GLN A 98 -10.01 5.63 -2.62
CA GLN A 98 -9.27 6.80 -2.15
C GLN A 98 -8.35 6.43 -0.98
N THR A 99 -8.84 5.68 0.01
CA THR A 99 -8.03 5.22 1.14
C THR A 99 -6.83 4.39 0.65
N ILE A 100 -7.06 3.41 -0.23
CA ILE A 100 -5.97 2.58 -0.77
C ILE A 100 -4.93 3.46 -1.48
N ASN A 101 -5.35 4.38 -2.36
CA ASN A 101 -4.44 5.28 -3.07
C ASN A 101 -3.58 6.14 -2.14
N THR A 102 -4.18 6.69 -1.08
CA THR A 102 -3.47 7.48 -0.07
C THR A 102 -2.45 6.61 0.68
N LEU A 103 -2.83 5.40 1.11
CA LEU A 103 -1.95 4.49 1.84
C LEU A 103 -0.78 4.00 0.96
N LEU A 104 -1.03 3.66 -0.30
CA LEU A 104 0.00 3.30 -1.28
C LEU A 104 1.01 4.45 -1.48
N SER A 105 0.51 5.69 -1.59
CA SER A 105 1.36 6.87 -1.72
C SER A 105 2.23 7.08 -0.48
N ALA A 106 1.67 6.89 0.72
CA ALA A 106 2.42 6.99 1.96
C ALA A 106 3.50 5.89 2.11
N ILE A 107 3.22 4.67 1.63
CA ILE A 107 4.26 3.62 1.54
C ILE A 107 5.41 4.10 0.64
N CYS A 108 5.09 4.60 -0.56
CA CYS A 108 6.08 5.13 -1.50
C CYS A 108 6.90 6.29 -0.91
N ASN A 109 6.24 7.24 -0.23
CA ASN A 109 6.90 8.38 0.42
C ASN A 109 7.81 7.95 1.57
N SER A 110 7.57 6.79 2.20
CA SER A 110 8.42 6.25 3.27
C SER A 110 9.72 5.60 2.78
N ILE A 111 9.82 5.29 1.48
CA ILE A 111 10.97 4.58 0.90
C ILE A 111 12.31 5.27 1.21
N PRO A 112 12.47 6.59 1.00
CA PRO A 112 13.76 7.24 1.22
C PRO A 112 14.23 7.16 2.67
N PHE A 113 13.32 7.26 3.64
CA PHE A 113 13.66 7.12 5.07
C PHE A 113 14.14 5.69 5.40
N HIS A 114 13.38 4.67 4.98
CA HIS A 114 13.74 3.27 5.21
C HIS A 114 15.05 2.88 4.51
N LEU A 115 15.33 3.47 3.34
CA LEU A 115 16.60 3.27 2.62
C LEU A 115 17.72 4.21 3.09
N GLN A 116 17.55 4.91 4.21
CA GLN A 116 18.55 5.78 4.83
C GLN A 116 19.09 6.86 3.87
N ARG A 117 18.20 7.43 3.05
CA ARG A 117 18.46 8.63 2.24
C ARG A 117 18.04 9.90 2.96
N VAL A 118 17.10 9.76 3.89
CA VAL A 118 16.58 10.81 4.76
C VAL A 118 16.65 10.31 6.20
N ASP A 119 17.13 11.14 7.12
CA ASP A 119 17.22 10.81 8.54
C ASP A 119 15.92 11.10 9.32
N SER A 120 15.95 10.93 10.64
CA SER A 120 14.79 11.18 11.51
C SER A 120 14.46 12.67 11.71
N LYS A 121 15.25 13.58 11.13
CA LYS A 121 14.99 15.02 11.10
C LYS A 121 14.43 15.48 9.76
N GLY A 122 14.39 14.60 8.77
CA GLY A 122 13.98 14.94 7.41
C GLY A 122 15.13 15.51 6.57
N ASP A 123 16.39 15.34 6.99
CA ASP A 123 17.55 15.82 6.25
C ASP A 123 18.13 14.73 5.34
N LEU A 124 18.64 15.12 4.18
CA LEU A 124 19.30 14.21 3.25
C LEU A 124 20.63 13.72 3.85
N VAL A 125 20.85 12.40 3.83
CA VAL A 125 22.04 11.78 4.42
C VAL A 125 22.72 10.77 3.49
N ALA A 126 24.02 10.58 3.70
CA ALA A 126 24.75 9.48 3.09
C ALA A 126 24.29 8.14 3.68
N GLN A 127 24.12 7.14 2.82
CA GLN A 127 23.53 5.85 3.19
C GLN A 127 24.37 5.11 4.25
N THR A 128 23.71 4.58 5.27
CA THR A 128 24.35 3.89 6.42
C THR A 128 24.02 2.39 6.45
N VAL A 129 24.67 1.65 7.36
CA VAL A 129 24.44 0.20 7.57
C VAL A 129 23.00 -0.17 7.98
N GLN A 130 22.23 0.76 8.55
CA GLN A 130 20.83 0.51 8.92
C GLN A 130 19.91 0.30 7.70
N ARG A 131 20.40 0.56 6.49
CA ARG A 131 19.68 0.34 5.22
C ARG A 131 19.25 -1.12 5.04
N VAL A 132 20.00 -2.10 5.58
CA VAL A 132 19.61 -3.52 5.52
C VAL A 132 18.31 -3.78 6.27
N LEU A 133 18.21 -3.27 7.50
CA LEU A 133 17.02 -3.43 8.34
C LEU A 133 15.82 -2.68 7.77
N GLY A 134 16.03 -1.44 7.31
CA GLY A 134 14.97 -0.67 6.66
C GLY A 134 14.49 -1.30 5.35
N GLY A 135 15.39 -1.87 4.56
CA GLY A 135 15.07 -2.62 3.34
C GLY A 135 14.28 -3.90 3.61
N GLU A 136 14.63 -4.65 4.66
CA GLU A 136 13.85 -5.82 5.09
C GLU A 136 12.41 -5.43 5.49
N HIS A 137 12.26 -4.36 6.27
CA HIS A 137 10.95 -3.83 6.65
C HIS A 137 10.09 -3.33 5.47
N LEU A 138 10.72 -3.03 4.32
CA LEU A 138 10.04 -2.59 3.11
C LEU A 138 9.60 -3.74 2.19
N LEU A 139 10.07 -4.98 2.38
CA LEU A 139 9.81 -6.07 1.44
C LEU A 139 8.30 -6.28 1.21
N TRP A 140 7.53 -6.49 2.29
CA TRP A 140 6.08 -6.68 2.18
C TRP A 140 5.34 -5.41 1.72
N PRO A 141 5.61 -4.21 2.26
CA PRO A 141 4.99 -2.98 1.76
C PRO A 141 5.19 -2.73 0.27
N LEU A 142 6.39 -2.96 -0.26
CA LEU A 142 6.66 -2.77 -1.68
C LEU A 142 5.97 -3.84 -2.54
N ASP A 143 5.86 -5.07 -2.02
CA ASP A 143 5.08 -6.13 -2.65
C ASP A 143 3.59 -5.78 -2.74
N VAL A 144 3.00 -5.24 -1.66
CA VAL A 144 1.62 -4.72 -1.66
C VAL A 144 1.43 -3.63 -2.71
N VAL A 145 2.37 -2.68 -2.82
CA VAL A 145 2.31 -1.63 -3.84
C VAL A 145 2.40 -2.20 -5.26
N LEU A 146 3.22 -3.24 -5.47
CA LEU A 146 3.36 -3.88 -6.77
C LEU A 146 2.09 -4.62 -7.20
N HIS A 147 1.37 -5.24 -6.28
CA HIS A 147 0.25 -6.13 -6.58
C HIS A 147 -1.13 -5.48 -6.41
N SER A 148 -1.23 -4.31 -5.78
CA SER A 148 -2.51 -3.62 -5.67
C SER A 148 -3.03 -3.15 -7.05
N ARG A 149 -4.29 -3.48 -7.34
CA ARG A 149 -5.00 -3.03 -8.56
C ARG A 149 -5.28 -1.53 -8.59
N TRP A 150 -5.10 -0.86 -7.45
CA TRP A 150 -5.37 0.56 -7.27
C TRP A 150 -4.14 1.45 -7.46
N SER A 151 -2.97 0.83 -7.64
CA SER A 151 -1.73 1.58 -7.84
C SER A 151 -1.76 2.42 -9.11
N ASN A 152 -1.34 3.68 -9.01
CA ASN A 152 -1.18 4.57 -10.16
C ASN A 152 0.06 4.17 -11.00
N SER A 153 0.35 4.85 -12.11
CA SER A 153 1.46 4.47 -13.00
C SER A 153 2.85 4.67 -12.40
N SER A 154 3.01 5.56 -11.41
CA SER A 154 4.32 5.87 -10.81
C SER A 154 4.65 4.96 -9.61
N GLN A 155 3.66 4.59 -8.81
CA GLN A 155 3.83 3.79 -7.58
C GLN A 155 4.50 2.43 -7.82
N PRO A 156 4.06 1.56 -8.76
CA PRO A 156 4.72 0.30 -9.04
C PRO A 156 6.14 0.47 -9.59
N THR A 157 6.38 1.57 -10.32
CA THR A 157 7.72 1.88 -10.84
C THR A 157 8.66 2.25 -9.70
N GLN A 158 8.21 3.05 -8.73
CA GLN A 158 8.97 3.37 -7.52
C GLN A 158 9.22 2.12 -6.67
N ALA A 159 8.19 1.30 -6.46
CA ALA A 159 8.31 0.08 -5.66
C ALA A 159 9.28 -0.93 -6.28
N ARG A 160 9.22 -1.12 -7.61
CA ARG A 160 10.15 -1.99 -8.33
C ARG A 160 11.59 -1.53 -8.19
N LYS A 161 11.86 -0.23 -8.40
CA LYS A 161 13.21 0.34 -8.24
C LYS A 161 13.75 0.14 -6.83
N ALA A 162 12.91 0.34 -5.81
CA ALA A 162 13.29 0.13 -4.43
C ALA A 162 13.59 -1.35 -4.14
N LEU A 163 12.78 -2.29 -4.64
CA LEU A 163 13.03 -3.73 -4.51
C LEU A 163 14.31 -4.17 -5.25
N GLU A 164 14.59 -3.61 -6.43
CA GLU A 164 15.82 -3.86 -7.18
C GLU A 164 17.05 -3.40 -6.38
N GLU A 165 17.01 -2.21 -5.79
CA GLU A 165 18.06 -1.70 -4.91
C GLU A 165 18.22 -2.58 -3.66
N ILE A 166 17.12 -3.00 -3.03
CA ILE A 166 17.16 -3.91 -1.88
C ILE A 166 17.81 -5.25 -2.28
N GLY A 167 17.42 -5.83 -3.42
CA GLY A 167 17.97 -7.11 -3.89
C GLY A 167 19.46 -7.02 -4.27
N THR A 168 19.83 -5.98 -5.00
CA THR A 168 21.21 -5.79 -5.52
C THR A 168 22.18 -5.30 -4.45
N SER A 169 21.74 -4.34 -3.64
CA SER A 169 22.63 -3.58 -2.75
C SER A 169 22.56 -4.04 -1.30
N LEU A 170 21.54 -4.83 -0.90
CA LEU A 170 21.42 -5.41 0.44
C LEU A 170 21.49 -6.95 0.45
N GLY A 171 21.56 -7.59 -0.73
CA GLY A 171 21.69 -9.05 -0.85
C GLY A 171 20.44 -9.84 -0.46
N LEU A 172 19.29 -9.17 -0.29
CA LEU A 172 18.03 -9.79 0.10
C LEU A 172 17.35 -10.42 -1.13
N LYS A 173 17.72 -11.68 -1.42
CA LYS A 173 17.19 -12.47 -2.56
C LYS A 173 15.66 -12.55 -2.64
N GLN A 174 14.96 -12.32 -1.52
CA GLN A 174 13.49 -12.28 -1.47
C GLN A 174 12.92 -11.14 -2.32
N ALA A 175 13.61 -10.01 -2.44
CA ALA A 175 13.18 -8.89 -3.29
C ALA A 175 13.14 -9.29 -4.78
N SER A 176 14.08 -10.12 -5.24
CA SER A 176 14.09 -10.63 -6.62
C SER A 176 12.90 -11.54 -6.92
N LYS A 177 12.42 -12.31 -5.94
CA LYS A 177 11.24 -13.18 -6.10
C LYS A 177 9.95 -12.36 -6.26
N ALA A 178 9.77 -11.30 -5.49
CA ALA A 178 8.61 -10.41 -5.61
C ALA A 178 8.53 -9.74 -6.99
N ILE A 179 9.69 -9.36 -7.56
CA ILE A 179 9.77 -8.80 -8.92
C ILE A 179 9.44 -9.86 -9.98
N GLN A 180 9.97 -11.08 -9.84
CA GLN A 180 9.73 -12.19 -10.76
C GLN A 180 8.27 -12.64 -10.76
N GLN A 181 7.61 -12.72 -9.60
CA GLN A 181 6.19 -13.08 -9.51
C GLN A 181 5.29 -12.14 -10.32
N LYS A 182 5.61 -10.84 -10.36
CA LYS A 182 4.88 -9.89 -11.22
C LYS A 182 5.18 -10.06 -12.72
N GLN A 183 6.37 -10.51 -13.09
CA GLN A 183 6.75 -10.78 -14.48
C GLN A 183 6.22 -12.12 -15.00
N GLU A 184 6.12 -13.11 -14.13
CA GLU A 184 5.64 -14.45 -14.43
C GLU A 184 4.12 -14.57 -14.44
N LEU A 185 3.38 -13.60 -13.91
CA LEU A 185 1.95 -13.47 -14.19
C LEU A 185 1.80 -13.20 -15.70
N PRO A 186 1.42 -14.20 -16.51
CA PRO A 186 1.06 -13.92 -17.89
C PRO A 186 -0.17 -13.02 -17.79
N THR A 187 -0.30 -12.07 -18.72
CA THR A 187 -1.53 -11.28 -18.94
C THR A 187 -2.81 -12.15 -19.09
N VAL A 188 -2.66 -13.48 -19.09
CA VAL A 188 -3.68 -14.52 -19.28
C VAL A 188 -4.16 -15.17 -17.96
N LEU A 189 -3.49 -15.03 -16.80
CA LEU A 189 -3.89 -15.76 -15.56
C LEU A 189 -4.43 -14.89 -14.41
N VAL A 190 -4.73 -13.61 -14.63
CA VAL A 190 -5.45 -12.77 -13.65
C VAL A 190 -6.97 -13.08 -13.62
N GLY A 191 -7.45 -14.08 -14.37
CA GLY A 191 -8.89 -14.34 -14.55
C GLY A 191 -9.42 -15.73 -14.23
N GLN A 192 -8.60 -16.72 -13.86
CA GLN A 192 -9.04 -18.11 -13.71
C GLN A 192 -8.26 -18.69 -12.53
N ASP A 193 -8.81 -18.82 -11.33
CA ASP A 193 -9.54 -20.05 -10.98
C ASP A 193 -10.50 -19.91 -9.78
N PHE A 194 -10.89 -18.68 -9.42
CA PHE A 194 -12.06 -18.43 -8.55
C PHE A 194 -12.97 -17.31 -9.10
N HIS A 195 -12.38 -16.31 -9.76
CA HIS A 195 -13.09 -15.20 -10.40
C HIS A 195 -13.82 -15.56 -11.72
N ALA A 196 -13.56 -16.73 -12.31
CA ALA A 196 -14.11 -17.12 -13.63
C ALA A 196 -15.63 -17.37 -13.65
N ARG A 197 -16.32 -17.29 -12.51
CA ARG A 197 -17.78 -17.54 -12.41
C ARG A 197 -18.63 -16.30 -12.14
N LEU A 198 -18.02 -15.15 -11.85
CA LEU A 198 -18.78 -13.93 -11.55
C LEU A 198 -18.30 -12.77 -12.46
N PRO A 199 -19.22 -12.09 -13.16
CA PRO A 199 -18.84 -10.97 -14.01
C PRO A 199 -18.17 -9.87 -13.19
N THR A 200 -17.01 -9.39 -13.63
CA THR A 200 -16.32 -8.26 -13.00
C THR A 200 -17.20 -7.02 -13.10
N VAL A 201 -17.47 -6.39 -11.95
CA VAL A 201 -18.27 -5.17 -11.92
C VAL A 201 -17.39 -4.01 -12.37
N SER A 202 -17.68 -3.42 -13.54
CA SER A 202 -17.04 -2.17 -13.92
C SER A 202 -17.56 -1.06 -13.01
N TRP A 203 -16.65 -0.45 -12.24
CA TRP A 203 -16.91 0.71 -11.40
C TRP A 203 -16.52 2.04 -12.06
N ARG A 204 -16.08 2.00 -13.32
CA ARG A 204 -15.81 3.23 -14.10
C ARG A 204 -17.13 3.78 -14.65
N ALA A 205 -17.39 5.04 -14.32
CA ALA A 205 -18.44 5.86 -14.95
C ALA A 205 -18.16 6.06 -16.44
#